data_AF-A0A0R3UQ15-F1
#
_entry.id   AF-A0A0R3UQ15-F1
#
_cell.length_a   1.000
_cell.length_b   1.000
_cell.length_c   1.000
_cell.angle_alpha   90.00
_cell.angle_beta   90.00
_cell.angle_gamma   90.00
#
_symmetry.space_group_name_H-M   'P 1'
#
loop_
_entity.id
_entity.type
_entity.pdbx_description
1 polymer ?
#
loop_
_entity_poly.entity_id
_entity_poly.type
_entity_poly.pdbx_seq_one_letter_code
_entity_poly.pdbx_strand_id
1 'polypeptide(L)'
;CNKHNCILKPNLPLFLELLPSGSDWKLYKYLTTKKNYSPFVRPVTRHESAVLLFMNLSLIQILDVDEKRQIIKMNAWVNLDWKDHNFMWDPKDHGNVTSLILPSQDIWTPDLALYNNAGGDWDLASSSSTKVIVHYDGTVIWRPPIIFKSQCGINVEYFPFDMQNCSMKIGCWTHHGLLIDLRHTSQKANSQPTFDNCRSQIDHAIDLSMFTTDVQWDLIGVSARRNIEFYPCCSEPYLDITFYIILRRKPLFFGVNLICPCISISILTILVFYLPADSREKISLSISTLIALTVFFLLVFEISPPTSLVVPLIVKFLLFTMVLIIFSTIATVIVLNIHTRTPDTHKISPWTRHIFIEVLPKVLRIKRYEHPGSKQIGRLSRSPPSLYVQNSDCVLTDFNQHMMEGLSIDQIEASLDKVRHTVLHFRQQEKRNKIRSEWRYVAFVIDRLLLWMFAGATMAGIVSIFMQAPTLHTKERALTALTAPSVDAINVTRLSCETKLV
;
A
#
# COMPACT_ATOMS: atom_id res chain seq x y z
N CYS A 1 57.46 -18.23 -73.43
CA CYS A 1 56.40 -18.96 -74.18
C CYS A 1 55.79 -20.00 -73.22
N ASN A 2 54.49 -20.15 -72.97
CA ASN A 2 53.22 -19.57 -73.43
C ASN A 2 52.23 -19.80 -72.27
N LYS A 3 51.41 -18.83 -71.82
CA LYS A 3 50.08 -18.46 -72.36
C LYS A 3 49.20 -19.68 -72.70
N HIS A 4 48.23 -20.01 -71.84
CA HIS A 4 46.82 -19.67 -72.09
C HIS A 4 45.91 -19.92 -70.88
N ASN A 5 45.12 -18.89 -70.59
CA ASN A 5 44.05 -18.81 -69.59
C ASN A 5 42.87 -19.73 -69.93
N CYS A 6 42.34 -20.40 -68.91
CA CYS A 6 40.93 -20.78 -68.82
C CYS A 6 40.49 -20.59 -67.36
N ILE A 7 39.95 -19.40 -67.04
CA ILE A 7 39.19 -19.18 -65.80
C ILE A 7 37.71 -19.28 -66.20
N LEU A 8 37.11 -20.43 -65.90
CA LEU A 8 35.67 -20.58 -65.88
C LEU A 8 35.11 -19.68 -64.78
N LYS A 9 34.28 -18.69 -65.17
CA LYS A 9 33.40 -17.96 -64.26
C LYS A 9 32.45 -18.96 -63.59
N PRO A 10 32.37 -19.04 -62.25
CA PRO A 10 31.22 -19.63 -61.62
C PRO A 10 30.06 -18.62 -61.66
N ASN A 11 28.93 -19.12 -62.14
CA ASN A 11 27.68 -18.40 -62.30
C ASN A 11 27.30 -17.63 -61.03
N LEU A 12 27.07 -16.33 -61.21
CA LEU A 12 26.26 -15.49 -60.35
C LEU A 12 24.91 -16.22 -60.15
N PRO A 13 24.48 -16.55 -58.92
CA PRO A 13 23.10 -16.94 -58.76
C PRO A 13 22.28 -15.70 -59.11
N LEU A 14 21.34 -15.89 -60.04
CA LEU A 14 20.21 -15.00 -60.24
C LEU A 14 19.60 -14.76 -58.85
N PHE A 15 19.96 -13.63 -58.25
CA PHE A 15 19.09 -12.93 -57.33
C PHE A 15 17.84 -12.63 -58.17
N LEU A 16 16.88 -13.55 -58.13
CA LEU A 16 15.48 -13.17 -58.28
C LEU A 16 15.27 -12.11 -57.20
N GLU A 17 15.49 -10.85 -57.57
CA GLU A 17 14.71 -9.76 -57.02
C GLU A 17 13.27 -10.24 -57.10
N LEU A 18 12.73 -10.61 -55.94
CA LEU A 18 11.30 -10.60 -55.71
C LEU A 18 10.87 -9.17 -56.00
N LEU A 19 10.58 -8.90 -57.28
CA LEU A 19 9.90 -7.69 -57.71
C LEU A 19 8.69 -7.56 -56.77
N PRO A 20 8.56 -6.46 -56.02
CA PRO A 20 7.35 -6.24 -55.25
C PRO A 20 6.20 -6.29 -56.25
N SER A 21 5.09 -6.93 -55.87
CA SER A 21 3.82 -6.95 -56.61
C SER A 21 3.70 -5.68 -57.47
N GLY A 22 3.85 -5.81 -58.79
CA GLY A 22 4.16 -4.66 -59.65
C GLY A 22 3.06 -3.60 -59.67
N SER A 23 1.85 -3.91 -59.17
CA SER A 23 0.74 -2.98 -58.96
C SER A 23 0.99 -2.02 -57.79
N ASP A 24 1.46 -2.54 -56.65
CA ASP A 24 1.51 -1.81 -55.38
C ASP A 24 2.62 -0.75 -55.41
N TRP A 25 3.78 -1.12 -55.95
CA TRP A 25 4.89 -0.18 -56.16
C TRP A 25 4.53 0.93 -57.16
N LYS A 26 3.83 0.59 -58.25
CA LYS A 26 3.37 1.57 -59.24
C LYS A 26 2.36 2.53 -58.63
N LEU A 27 1.42 2.01 -57.82
CA LEU A 27 0.43 2.82 -57.09
C LEU A 27 1.11 3.74 -56.07
N TYR A 28 2.04 3.21 -55.26
CA TYR A 28 2.81 4.00 -54.33
C TYR A 28 3.51 5.20 -55.01
N LYS A 29 4.27 4.92 -56.08
CA LYS A 29 4.99 5.97 -56.83
C LYS A 29 4.03 6.97 -57.50
N TYR A 30 2.88 6.50 -57.96
CA TYR A 30 1.83 7.36 -58.49
C TYR A 30 1.28 8.32 -57.43
N LEU A 31 0.97 7.82 -56.23
CA LEU A 31 0.40 8.62 -55.16
C LEU A 31 1.41 9.62 -54.56
N THR A 32 2.66 9.24 -54.35
CA THR A 32 3.67 10.12 -53.74
C THR A 32 4.31 11.08 -54.73
N THR A 33 4.79 10.57 -55.87
CA THR A 33 5.62 11.34 -56.80
C THR A 33 4.77 12.06 -57.85
N LYS A 34 3.73 11.42 -58.38
CA LYS A 34 2.96 12.00 -59.50
C LYS A 34 1.95 13.04 -59.05
N LYS A 35 1.47 12.97 -57.81
CA LYS A 35 0.58 13.99 -57.20
C LYS A 35 1.34 15.11 -56.46
N ASN A 36 2.68 15.11 -56.46
CA ASN A 36 3.52 16.06 -55.70
C ASN A 36 3.08 16.18 -54.22
N TYR A 37 2.89 15.04 -53.56
CA TYR A 37 2.45 15.02 -52.19
C TYR A 37 3.55 15.51 -51.23
N SER A 38 3.16 16.28 -50.22
CA SER A 38 4.05 16.71 -49.14
C SER A 38 3.52 16.22 -47.79
N PRO A 39 4.32 15.43 -47.03
CA PRO A 39 3.89 14.92 -45.73
C PRO A 39 3.82 16.01 -44.65
N PHE A 40 4.33 17.21 -44.90
CA PHE A 40 4.32 18.32 -43.94
C PHE A 40 3.02 19.13 -43.95
N VAL A 41 2.17 18.94 -44.97
CA VAL A 41 0.96 19.75 -45.17
C VAL A 41 -0.27 18.95 -44.80
N ARG A 42 -1.19 19.57 -44.05
CA ARG A 42 -2.45 18.94 -43.64
C ARG A 42 -3.28 18.50 -44.87
N PRO A 43 -3.87 17.30 -44.87
CA PRO A 43 -4.62 16.76 -46.00
C PRO A 43 -6.04 17.31 -46.08
N VAL A 44 -6.18 18.60 -46.42
CA VAL A 44 -7.46 19.29 -46.53
C VAL A 44 -7.67 19.84 -47.94
N THR A 45 -8.91 19.88 -48.42
CA THR A 45 -9.24 20.47 -49.73
C THR A 45 -9.32 22.00 -49.64
N ARG A 46 -9.78 22.53 -48.50
CA ARG A 46 -9.83 23.96 -48.20
C ARG A 46 -9.00 24.23 -46.94
N HIS A 47 -8.27 25.34 -46.89
CA HIS A 47 -7.46 25.68 -45.72
C HIS A 47 -8.28 25.83 -44.44
N GLU A 48 -9.51 26.32 -44.56
CA GLU A 48 -10.47 26.53 -43.47
C GLU A 48 -11.05 25.23 -42.90
N SER A 49 -10.98 24.12 -43.62
CA SER A 49 -11.50 22.85 -43.13
C SER A 49 -10.56 22.22 -42.10
N ALA A 50 -11.15 21.65 -41.05
CA ALA A 50 -10.45 20.85 -40.07
C ALA A 50 -10.24 19.41 -40.56
N VAL A 51 -9.13 18.80 -40.18
CA VAL A 51 -8.94 17.35 -40.32
C VAL A 51 -9.70 16.66 -39.19
N LEU A 52 -10.63 15.77 -39.52
CA LEU A 52 -11.30 14.92 -38.54
C LEU A 52 -10.37 13.76 -38.18
N LEU A 53 -9.91 13.75 -36.92
CA LEU A 53 -8.99 12.74 -36.40
C LEU A 53 -9.69 11.94 -35.30
N PHE A 54 -9.88 10.64 -35.53
CA PHE A 54 -10.39 9.72 -34.52
C PHE A 54 -9.24 9.02 -33.80
N MET A 55 -9.29 9.03 -32.48
CA MET A 55 -8.28 8.41 -31.62
C MET A 55 -8.93 7.47 -30.60
N ASN A 56 -8.28 6.34 -30.37
CA ASN A 56 -8.56 5.41 -29.27
C ASN A 56 -7.23 4.84 -28.75
N LEU A 57 -7.22 4.31 -27.53
CA LEU A 57 -6.07 3.58 -26.97
C LEU A 57 -6.44 2.11 -26.79
N SER A 58 -5.55 1.21 -27.19
CA SER A 58 -5.59 -0.19 -26.76
C SER A 58 -4.52 -0.41 -25.70
N LEU A 59 -4.94 -0.67 -24.45
CA LEU A 59 -4.00 -0.90 -23.35
C LEU A 59 -3.55 -2.37 -23.35
N ILE A 60 -2.25 -2.58 -23.49
CA ILE A 60 -1.66 -3.93 -23.50
C ILE A 60 -1.26 -4.34 -22.09
N GLN A 61 -0.50 -3.49 -21.40
CA GLN A 61 0.02 -3.80 -20.08
C GLN A 61 0.32 -2.52 -19.28
N ILE A 62 0.09 -2.59 -17.97
CA ILE A 62 0.64 -1.63 -17.00
C ILE A 62 2.04 -2.15 -16.61
N LEU A 63 3.08 -1.41 -16.95
CA LEU A 63 4.46 -1.87 -16.74
C LEU A 63 4.93 -1.62 -15.31
N ASP A 64 4.61 -0.44 -14.77
CA ASP A 64 5.14 0.00 -13.49
C ASP A 64 4.33 1.21 -12.97
N VAL A 65 4.16 1.28 -11.66
CA VAL A 65 3.57 2.43 -10.96
C VAL A 65 4.55 2.84 -9.88
N ASP A 66 5.34 3.88 -10.16
CA ASP A 66 6.35 4.39 -9.23
C ASP A 66 5.68 5.39 -8.28
N GLU A 67 5.37 4.94 -7.05
CA GLU A 67 4.69 5.77 -6.07
C GLU A 67 5.58 6.90 -5.53
N LYS A 68 6.91 6.72 -5.53
CA LYS A 68 7.86 7.72 -5.03
C LYS A 68 8.02 8.87 -6.01
N ARG A 69 8.11 8.55 -7.30
CA ARG A 69 8.22 9.55 -8.37
C ARG A 69 6.89 10.07 -8.88
N GLN A 70 5.77 9.44 -8.47
CA GLN A 70 4.42 9.78 -8.94
C GLN A 70 4.28 9.60 -10.46
N ILE A 71 4.77 8.47 -10.99
CA ILE A 71 4.79 8.16 -12.42
C ILE A 71 4.12 6.82 -12.66
N ILE A 72 3.25 6.75 -13.67
CA ILE A 72 2.73 5.49 -14.21
C ILE A 72 3.34 5.22 -15.59
N LYS A 73 3.80 3.98 -15.80
CA LYS A 73 4.31 3.50 -17.07
C LYS A 73 3.38 2.45 -17.65
N MET A 74 2.99 2.62 -18.90
CA MET A 74 2.11 1.67 -19.58
C MET A 74 2.52 1.46 -21.02
N ASN A 75 2.28 0.25 -21.51
CA ASN A 75 2.42 -0.10 -22.91
C ASN A 75 1.03 -0.09 -23.55
N ALA A 76 0.82 0.78 -24.52
CA ALA A 76 -0.45 0.92 -25.22
C ALA A 76 -0.23 1.15 -26.71
N TRP A 77 -1.20 0.74 -27.53
CA TRP A 77 -1.25 1.11 -28.94
C TRP A 77 -2.15 2.33 -29.09
N VAL A 78 -1.70 3.31 -29.85
CA VAL A 78 -2.52 4.47 -30.19
C VAL A 78 -3.21 4.19 -31.51
N ASN A 79 -4.52 4.02 -31.50
CA ASN A 79 -5.29 3.79 -32.71
C ASN A 79 -5.74 5.13 -33.27
N LEU A 80 -5.26 5.47 -34.46
CA LEU A 80 -5.58 6.71 -35.16
C LEU A 80 -6.22 6.41 -36.51
N ASP A 81 -7.36 7.03 -36.76
CA ASP A 81 -8.03 7.00 -38.05
C ASP A 81 -8.27 8.44 -38.53
N TRP A 82 -7.87 8.76 -39.77
CA TRP A 82 -8.23 9.99 -40.45
C TRP A 82 -8.45 9.74 -41.94
N LYS A 83 -8.88 10.76 -42.67
CA LYS A 83 -9.08 10.68 -44.12
C LYS A 83 -8.12 11.62 -44.85
N ASP A 84 -7.41 11.11 -45.84
CA ASP A 84 -6.55 11.89 -46.72
C ASP A 84 -7.06 11.81 -48.16
N HIS A 85 -7.45 12.96 -48.71
CA HIS A 85 -8.00 13.04 -50.07
C HIS A 85 -6.94 12.78 -51.16
N ASN A 86 -5.65 13.00 -50.85
CA ASN A 86 -4.57 12.77 -51.81
C ASN A 86 -4.35 11.28 -52.07
N PHE A 87 -4.64 10.44 -51.07
CA PHE A 87 -4.51 8.98 -51.13
C PHE A 87 -5.81 8.25 -51.48
N MET A 88 -6.70 8.88 -52.26
CA MET A 88 -7.85 8.19 -52.88
C MET A 88 -7.47 7.67 -54.28
N TRP A 89 -7.85 6.43 -54.59
CA TRP A 89 -7.68 5.80 -55.91
C TRP A 89 -8.84 4.83 -56.22
N ASP A 90 -9.08 4.55 -57.50
CA ASP A 90 -10.00 3.48 -57.92
C ASP A 90 -9.22 2.14 -57.96
N PRO A 91 -9.63 1.11 -57.20
CA PRO A 91 -9.00 -0.20 -57.25
C PRO A 91 -8.95 -0.79 -58.67
N LYS A 92 -9.94 -0.51 -59.53
CA LYS A 92 -10.03 -1.08 -60.88
C LYS A 92 -8.85 -0.68 -61.77
N ASP A 93 -8.36 0.55 -61.62
CA ASP A 93 -7.26 1.08 -62.43
C ASP A 93 -5.88 0.59 -61.98
N HIS A 94 -5.80 0.04 -60.77
CA HIS A 94 -4.56 -0.32 -60.10
C HIS A 94 -4.50 -1.79 -59.67
N GLY A 95 -5.13 -2.68 -60.43
CA GLY A 95 -5.02 -4.13 -60.20
C GLY A 95 -5.82 -4.64 -59.00
N ASN A 96 -6.96 -4.01 -58.70
CA ASN A 96 -7.85 -4.30 -57.56
C ASN A 96 -7.18 -4.20 -56.18
N VAL A 97 -6.16 -3.35 -56.05
CA VAL A 97 -5.54 -3.05 -54.76
C VAL A 97 -6.50 -2.23 -53.91
N THR A 98 -6.96 -2.80 -52.79
CA THR A 98 -7.91 -2.16 -51.87
C THR A 98 -7.23 -1.45 -50.69
N SER A 99 -6.01 -1.86 -50.34
CA SER A 99 -5.22 -1.25 -49.26
C SER A 99 -3.73 -1.27 -49.60
N LEU A 100 -3.03 -0.23 -49.18
CA LEU A 100 -1.61 -0.03 -49.36
C LEU A 100 -0.93 0.21 -48.02
N ILE A 101 0.23 -0.41 -47.79
CA ILE A 101 1.00 -0.22 -46.55
C ILE A 101 2.19 0.69 -46.86
N LEU A 102 2.27 1.81 -46.15
CA LEU A 102 3.27 2.86 -46.35
C LEU A 102 4.07 3.11 -45.06
N PRO A 103 5.32 3.57 -45.13
CA PRO A 103 6.00 4.07 -43.93
C PRO A 103 5.32 5.38 -43.47
N SER A 104 5.26 5.61 -42.15
CA SER A 104 4.61 6.81 -41.59
C SER A 104 5.30 8.13 -41.96
N GLN A 105 6.53 8.10 -42.46
CA GLN A 105 7.32 9.27 -42.85
C GLN A 105 6.91 9.85 -44.21
N ASP A 106 6.31 9.02 -45.08
CA ASP A 106 5.92 9.42 -46.44
C ASP A 106 4.50 9.99 -46.52
N ILE A 107 3.76 9.97 -45.39
CA ILE A 107 2.40 10.49 -45.26
C ILE A 107 2.33 11.52 -44.13
N TRP A 108 1.41 12.48 -44.24
CA TRP A 108 1.11 13.40 -43.15
C TRP A 108 0.63 12.63 -41.93
N THR A 109 1.23 12.94 -40.78
CA THR A 109 0.85 12.38 -39.48
C THR A 109 0.56 13.51 -38.49
N PRO A 110 -0.44 13.33 -37.60
CA PRO A 110 -0.76 14.34 -36.61
C PRO A 110 0.29 14.38 -35.49
N ASP A 111 0.51 15.56 -34.94
CA ASP A 111 1.48 15.85 -33.89
C ASP A 111 0.88 15.67 -32.49
N LEU A 112 0.50 14.44 -32.17
CA LEU A 112 -0.04 14.09 -30.86
C LEU A 112 1.09 14.00 -29.81
N ALA A 113 0.87 14.66 -28.68
CA ALA A 113 1.78 14.70 -27.54
C ALA A 113 1.06 14.36 -26.23
N LEU A 114 1.81 13.76 -25.30
CA LEU A 114 1.37 13.56 -23.92
C LEU A 114 1.71 14.80 -23.09
N TYR A 115 0.70 15.57 -22.68
CA TYR A 115 0.91 16.85 -21.99
C TYR A 115 1.45 16.67 -20.57
N ASN A 116 0.97 15.66 -19.85
CA ASN A 116 1.44 15.34 -18.50
C ASN A 116 2.54 14.27 -18.50
N ASN A 117 3.52 14.40 -19.40
CA ASN A 117 4.69 13.52 -19.47
C ASN A 117 5.60 13.72 -18.24
N ALA A 118 6.04 12.62 -17.62
CA ALA A 118 6.94 12.64 -16.45
C ALA A 118 8.36 12.13 -16.77
N GLY A 119 8.72 12.10 -18.06
CA GLY A 119 10.05 11.75 -18.56
C GLY A 119 9.98 10.52 -19.46
N GLY A 120 10.45 10.64 -20.70
CA GLY A 120 10.27 9.67 -21.79
C GLY A 120 10.02 10.39 -23.11
N ASP A 121 9.88 9.65 -24.20
CA ASP A 121 9.45 10.22 -25.49
C ASP A 121 8.07 10.85 -25.31
N TRP A 122 7.97 12.15 -25.61
CA TRP A 122 6.80 12.98 -25.33
C TRP A 122 5.86 13.08 -26.53
N ASP A 123 6.35 12.74 -27.73
CA ASP A 123 5.68 12.82 -29.00
C ASP A 123 5.48 11.43 -29.62
N LEU A 124 4.43 11.32 -30.44
CA LEU A 124 4.23 10.14 -31.31
C LEU A 124 5.32 9.98 -32.37
N ALA A 125 6.14 11.00 -32.60
CA ALA A 125 7.17 11.00 -33.62
C ALA A 125 8.30 10.00 -33.35
N SER A 126 8.55 9.62 -32.08
CA SER A 126 9.50 8.53 -31.79
C SER A 126 9.04 7.17 -32.34
N SER A 127 7.74 7.03 -32.65
CA SER A 127 7.12 5.84 -33.27
C SER A 127 7.03 5.92 -34.80
N SER A 128 7.67 6.93 -35.42
CA SER A 128 7.71 7.17 -36.88
C SER A 128 8.43 6.09 -37.70
N SER A 129 8.87 5.00 -37.08
CA SER A 129 9.39 3.80 -37.75
C SER A 129 8.30 2.80 -38.15
N THR A 130 7.07 2.98 -37.63
CA THR A 130 5.95 2.08 -37.90
C THR A 130 5.32 2.35 -39.26
N LYS A 131 4.65 1.32 -39.81
CA LYS A 131 3.92 1.42 -41.07
C LYS A 131 2.47 1.80 -40.84
N VAL A 132 1.91 2.50 -41.81
CA VAL A 132 0.53 2.98 -41.88
C VAL A 132 -0.21 2.18 -42.94
N ILE A 133 -1.48 1.87 -42.68
CA ILE A 133 -2.36 1.21 -43.64
C ILE A 133 -3.27 2.28 -44.24
N VAL A 134 -3.29 2.38 -45.56
CA VAL A 134 -4.13 3.31 -46.30
C VAL A 134 -5.11 2.52 -47.15
N HIS A 135 -6.39 2.83 -47.07
CA HIS A 135 -7.44 2.23 -47.87
C HIS A 135 -7.75 3.07 -49.12
N TYR A 136 -8.31 2.43 -50.15
CA TYR A 136 -8.62 3.07 -51.45
C TYR A 136 -9.56 4.28 -51.36
N ASP A 137 -10.39 4.32 -50.31
CA ASP A 137 -11.32 5.41 -50.00
C ASP A 137 -10.65 6.64 -49.36
N GLY A 138 -9.32 6.57 -49.16
CA GLY A 138 -8.52 7.60 -48.49
C GLY A 138 -8.52 7.48 -46.97
N THR A 139 -9.13 6.43 -46.39
CA THR A 139 -9.06 6.20 -44.95
C THR A 139 -7.67 5.71 -44.57
N VAL A 140 -7.02 6.44 -43.68
CA VAL A 140 -5.69 6.16 -43.16
C VAL A 140 -5.82 5.64 -41.73
N ILE A 141 -5.18 4.51 -41.47
CA ILE A 141 -5.19 3.83 -40.18
C ILE A 141 -3.75 3.67 -39.70
N TRP A 142 -3.45 4.22 -38.54
CA TRP A 142 -2.12 4.13 -37.92
C TRP A 142 -2.23 3.65 -36.48
N ARG A 143 -1.45 2.62 -36.13
CA ARG A 143 -1.48 1.96 -34.82
C ARG A 143 -0.08 1.80 -34.20
N PRO A 144 0.63 2.90 -33.87
CA PRO A 144 1.94 2.80 -33.25
C PRO A 144 1.87 2.26 -31.81
N PRO A 145 2.79 1.36 -31.39
CA PRO A 145 2.96 0.96 -30.00
C PRO A 145 3.83 1.99 -29.25
N ILE A 146 3.36 2.42 -28.08
CA ILE A 146 4.03 3.47 -27.29
C ILE A 146 4.09 3.06 -25.82
N ILE A 147 5.24 3.32 -25.21
CA ILE A 147 5.40 3.25 -23.76
C ILE A 147 5.17 4.65 -23.19
N PHE A 148 3.97 4.89 -22.67
CA PHE A 148 3.64 6.14 -22.02
C PHE A 148 4.22 6.19 -20.61
N LYS A 149 4.76 7.36 -20.25
CA LYS A 149 5.24 7.69 -18.91
C LYS A 149 4.55 8.97 -18.45
N SER A 150 3.41 8.83 -17.81
CA SER A 150 2.60 9.97 -17.39
C SER A 150 2.74 10.24 -15.89
N GLN A 151 2.62 11.52 -15.53
CA GLN A 151 2.53 11.95 -14.15
C GLN A 151 1.17 11.53 -13.58
N CYS A 152 1.18 10.83 -12.44
CA CYS A 152 -0.01 10.43 -11.72
C CYS A 152 0.16 10.73 -10.23
N GLY A 153 -0.70 11.59 -9.69
CA GLY A 153 -0.73 11.90 -8.26
C GLY A 153 -1.24 10.70 -7.46
N ILE A 154 -0.34 10.05 -6.71
CA ILE A 154 -0.66 8.88 -5.90
C ILE A 154 -1.18 9.33 -4.52
N ASN A 155 -2.39 8.89 -4.16
CA ASN A 155 -2.94 9.09 -2.82
C ASN A 155 -2.62 7.88 -1.93
N VAL A 156 -1.75 8.09 -0.93
CA VAL A 156 -1.30 7.03 -0.01
C VAL A 156 -2.05 6.97 1.31
N GLU A 157 -3.11 7.76 1.50
CA GLU A 157 -3.86 7.84 2.76
C GLU A 157 -4.29 6.46 3.28
N TYR A 158 -4.79 5.59 2.39
CA TYR A 158 -5.29 4.26 2.73
C TYR A 158 -4.36 3.11 2.38
N PHE A 159 -3.07 3.38 2.13
CA PHE A 159 -2.10 2.32 1.79
C PHE A 159 -2.06 1.20 2.85
N PRO A 160 -2.06 -0.10 2.46
CA PRO A 160 -2.00 -0.69 1.10
C PRO A 160 -3.38 -1.01 0.48
N PHE A 161 -4.45 -0.46 1.05
CA PHE A 161 -5.85 -0.63 0.66
C PHE A 161 -6.32 0.55 -0.23
N ASP A 162 -5.43 1.06 -1.07
CA ASP A 162 -5.59 2.28 -1.85
C ASP A 162 -6.17 2.05 -3.25
N MET A 163 -6.83 3.09 -3.76
CA MET A 163 -7.24 3.21 -5.16
C MET A 163 -6.60 4.47 -5.75
N GLN A 164 -6.12 4.37 -6.98
CA GLN A 164 -5.43 5.43 -7.69
C GLN A 164 -6.21 5.79 -8.95
N ASN A 165 -6.32 7.07 -9.23
CA ASN A 165 -6.95 7.58 -10.44
C ASN A 165 -5.89 8.35 -11.25
N CYS A 166 -5.29 7.66 -12.22
CA CYS A 166 -4.26 8.23 -13.06
C CYS A 166 -4.87 8.78 -14.35
N SER A 167 -4.53 10.03 -14.68
CA SER A 167 -4.95 10.67 -15.92
C SER A 167 -3.81 10.69 -16.94
N MET A 168 -4.14 10.56 -18.21
CA MET A 168 -3.24 10.81 -19.34
C MET A 168 -3.88 11.78 -20.31
N LYS A 169 -3.26 12.94 -20.49
CA LYS A 169 -3.77 14.01 -21.35
C LYS A 169 -3.05 13.97 -22.70
N ILE A 170 -3.75 13.56 -23.75
CA ILE A 170 -3.19 13.46 -25.11
C ILE A 170 -3.93 14.43 -26.02
N GLY A 171 -3.19 15.23 -26.78
CA GLY A 171 -3.74 16.19 -27.72
C GLY A 171 -2.71 16.63 -28.75
N CYS A 172 -3.14 17.41 -29.75
CA CYS A 172 -2.24 18.01 -30.72
C CYS A 172 -1.37 19.08 -30.04
N TRP A 173 -0.10 19.21 -30.41
CA TRP A 173 0.82 20.18 -29.80
C TRP A 173 0.81 21.54 -30.52
N THR A 174 0.92 21.53 -31.84
CA THR A 174 1.04 22.72 -32.69
C THR A 174 -0.30 23.14 -33.28
N HIS A 175 -1.12 22.19 -33.73
CA HIS A 175 -2.41 22.47 -34.35
C HIS A 175 -3.50 22.68 -33.29
N HIS A 176 -4.20 23.81 -33.38
CA HIS A 176 -5.36 24.09 -32.53
C HIS A 176 -6.63 23.38 -33.07
N GLY A 177 -7.69 23.38 -32.26
CA GLY A 177 -8.92 22.62 -32.48
C GLY A 177 -9.70 22.97 -33.75
N LEU A 178 -9.50 24.16 -34.31
CA LEU A 178 -10.13 24.56 -35.58
C LEU A 178 -9.42 23.94 -36.80
N LEU A 179 -8.17 23.48 -36.66
CA LEU A 179 -7.40 22.86 -37.74
C LEU A 179 -7.46 21.33 -37.70
N ILE A 180 -7.53 20.76 -36.51
CA ILE A 180 -7.66 19.33 -36.27
C ILE A 180 -8.75 19.12 -35.22
N ASP A 181 -9.86 18.48 -35.62
CA ASP A 181 -10.91 18.09 -34.70
C ASP A 181 -10.63 16.68 -34.17
N LEU A 182 -10.13 16.61 -32.95
CA LEU A 182 -9.80 15.38 -32.25
C LEU A 182 -11.06 14.79 -31.59
N ARG A 183 -11.42 13.57 -31.99
CA ARG A 183 -12.58 12.81 -31.47
C ARG A 183 -12.20 11.41 -31.05
N HIS A 184 -12.99 10.81 -30.17
CA HIS A 184 -12.82 9.40 -29.81
C HIS A 184 -13.40 8.47 -30.87
N THR A 185 -12.81 7.30 -31.12
CA THR A 185 -13.31 6.33 -32.13
C THR A 185 -14.77 5.93 -31.92
N SER A 186 -15.24 5.78 -30.67
CA SER A 186 -16.66 5.48 -30.37
C SER A 186 -17.64 6.55 -30.86
N GLN A 187 -17.18 7.77 -31.17
CA GLN A 187 -18.03 8.84 -31.72
C GLN A 187 -18.25 8.71 -33.23
N LYS A 188 -17.52 7.80 -33.91
CA LYS A 188 -17.59 7.58 -35.36
C LYS A 188 -18.98 7.16 -35.84
N ALA A 189 -19.74 6.41 -35.03
CA ALA A 189 -21.09 5.94 -35.37
C ALA A 189 -22.18 7.04 -35.32
N ASN A 190 -21.94 8.13 -34.57
CA ASN A 190 -22.94 9.19 -34.32
C ASN A 190 -22.55 10.56 -34.90
N SER A 191 -21.48 10.66 -35.69
CA SER A 191 -20.91 11.96 -36.08
C SER A 191 -21.70 12.66 -37.19
N GLN A 192 -22.34 13.77 -36.82
CA GLN A 192 -22.68 14.87 -37.72
C GLN A 192 -21.38 15.49 -38.29
N PRO A 193 -21.36 15.95 -39.55
CA PRO A 193 -20.15 16.36 -40.28
C PRO A 193 -19.58 17.72 -39.85
N THR A 194 -20.11 18.36 -38.81
CA THR A 194 -19.70 19.70 -38.35
C THR A 194 -18.85 19.64 -37.07
N PHE A 195 -17.95 20.61 -36.92
CA PHE A 195 -17.19 20.83 -35.70
C PHE A 195 -18.13 21.21 -34.55
N ASP A 196 -18.18 20.40 -33.51
CA ASP A 196 -19.06 20.60 -32.37
C ASP A 196 -18.24 20.96 -31.11
N ASN A 197 -18.61 22.06 -30.44
CA ASN A 197 -18.02 22.52 -29.18
C ASN A 197 -18.53 21.71 -27.96
N CYS A 198 -18.50 20.39 -28.09
CA CYS A 198 -19.01 19.49 -27.08
C CYS A 198 -17.90 18.79 -26.31
N ARG A 199 -17.97 18.88 -24.97
CA ARG A 199 -17.24 17.97 -24.09
C ARG A 199 -18.02 16.67 -24.01
N SER A 200 -17.34 15.55 -24.15
CA SER A 200 -17.94 14.22 -24.08
C SER A 200 -17.19 13.37 -23.07
N GLN A 201 -17.92 12.67 -22.22
CA GLN A 201 -17.39 11.63 -21.34
C GLN A 201 -17.82 10.27 -21.88
N ILE A 202 -16.86 9.35 -21.95
CA ILE A 202 -17.00 8.01 -22.50
C ILE A 202 -16.48 7.05 -21.44
N ASP A 203 -17.38 6.25 -20.89
CA ASP A 203 -17.01 5.17 -19.97
C ASP A 203 -16.53 3.98 -20.81
N HIS A 204 -15.57 3.19 -20.32
CA HIS A 204 -14.93 2.10 -21.07
C HIS A 204 -14.26 2.53 -22.39
N ALA A 205 -13.70 3.73 -22.42
CA ALA A 205 -13.12 4.30 -23.64
C ALA A 205 -11.86 3.60 -24.16
N ILE A 206 -11.15 2.85 -23.32
CA ILE A 206 -9.91 2.18 -23.71
C ILE A 206 -10.22 0.73 -24.09
N ASP A 207 -9.68 0.27 -25.21
CA ASP A 207 -9.77 -1.12 -25.63
C ASP A 207 -8.85 -2.00 -24.76
N LEU A 208 -9.45 -3.02 -24.14
CA LEU A 208 -8.79 -3.97 -23.24
C LEU A 208 -8.71 -5.39 -23.84
N SER A 209 -9.05 -5.58 -25.12
CA SER A 209 -9.06 -6.88 -25.79
C SER A 209 -7.74 -7.67 -25.67
N MET A 210 -6.61 -6.96 -25.67
CA MET A 210 -5.26 -7.51 -25.52
C MET A 210 -4.63 -7.20 -24.15
N PHE A 211 -5.42 -6.78 -23.17
CA PHE A 211 -4.91 -6.39 -21.86
C PHE A 211 -4.48 -7.60 -21.03
N THR A 212 -3.22 -7.58 -20.59
CA THR A 212 -2.69 -8.53 -19.61
C THR A 212 -2.81 -7.96 -18.21
N THR A 213 -3.45 -8.71 -17.30
CA THR A 213 -3.65 -8.29 -15.91
C THR A 213 -2.34 -8.21 -15.15
N ASP A 214 -2.17 -7.15 -14.36
CA ASP A 214 -0.99 -6.94 -13.53
C ASP A 214 -1.02 -7.76 -12.23
N VAL A 215 0.16 -8.02 -11.66
CA VAL A 215 0.33 -8.83 -10.43
C VAL A 215 0.08 -8.00 -9.16
N GLN A 216 0.33 -6.70 -9.20
CA GLN A 216 0.22 -5.78 -8.06
C GLN A 216 -1.06 -4.93 -8.11
N TRP A 217 -1.58 -4.65 -9.30
CA TRP A 217 -2.71 -3.77 -9.54
C TRP A 217 -3.87 -4.46 -10.26
N ASP A 218 -5.08 -4.19 -9.79
CA ASP A 218 -6.33 -4.45 -10.49
C ASP A 218 -6.76 -3.19 -11.26
N LEU A 219 -7.09 -3.34 -12.54
CA LEU A 219 -7.74 -2.29 -13.31
C LEU A 219 -9.23 -2.30 -12.99
N ILE A 220 -9.78 -1.22 -12.42
CA ILE A 220 -11.19 -1.14 -12.03
C ILE A 220 -12.03 -0.44 -13.10
N GLY A 221 -11.48 0.63 -13.69
CA GLY A 221 -12.20 1.46 -14.63
C GLY A 221 -11.27 2.16 -15.60
N VAL A 222 -11.73 2.27 -16.84
CA VAL A 222 -11.10 3.10 -17.87
C VAL A 222 -12.17 4.03 -18.45
N SER A 223 -11.88 5.31 -18.55
CA SER A 223 -12.78 6.29 -19.16
C SER A 223 -11.98 7.33 -19.93
N ALA A 224 -12.64 8.05 -20.82
CA ALA A 224 -12.04 9.17 -21.54
C ALA A 224 -12.95 10.38 -21.51
N ARG A 225 -12.35 11.56 -21.50
CA ARG A 225 -13.04 12.83 -21.61
C ARG A 225 -12.42 13.68 -22.71
N ARG A 226 -13.23 14.12 -23.67
CA ARG A 226 -12.85 15.16 -24.64
C ARG A 226 -12.98 16.52 -23.96
N ASN A 227 -11.90 17.27 -23.91
CA ASN A 227 -11.87 18.63 -23.39
C ASN A 227 -11.60 19.65 -24.49
N ILE A 228 -12.03 20.87 -24.22
CA ILE A 228 -11.80 22.05 -25.05
C ILE A 228 -11.23 23.08 -24.08
N GLU A 229 -9.95 23.41 -24.24
CA GLU A 229 -9.20 24.26 -23.32
C GLU A 229 -8.68 25.50 -24.05
N PHE A 230 -8.79 26.65 -23.40
CA PHE A 230 -8.19 27.90 -23.85
C PHE A 230 -6.99 28.19 -22.98
N TYR A 231 -5.80 28.17 -23.59
CA TYR A 231 -4.55 28.39 -22.88
C TYR A 231 -4.22 29.89 -22.81
N PRO A 232 -3.60 30.40 -21.73
CA PRO A 232 -3.28 31.83 -21.62
C PRO A 232 -2.37 32.39 -22.72
N CYS A 233 -1.63 31.53 -23.43
CA CYS A 233 -0.75 31.94 -24.52
C CYS A 233 -1.47 32.19 -25.86
N CYS A 234 -2.66 31.62 -26.07
CA CYS A 234 -3.33 31.59 -27.37
C CYS A 234 -4.83 31.87 -27.24
N SER A 235 -5.41 32.56 -28.22
CA SER A 235 -6.86 32.83 -28.28
C SER A 235 -7.67 31.64 -28.79
N GLU A 236 -7.01 30.69 -29.46
CA GLU A 236 -7.63 29.54 -30.09
C GLU A 236 -7.85 28.38 -29.11
N PRO A 237 -8.94 27.60 -29.29
CA PRO A 237 -9.18 26.43 -28.46
C PRO A 237 -8.24 25.28 -28.84
N TYR A 238 -7.69 24.61 -27.85
CA TYR A 238 -6.96 23.35 -28.03
C TYR A 238 -7.83 22.18 -27.58
N LEU A 239 -7.80 21.11 -28.36
CA LEU A 239 -8.55 19.88 -28.08
C LEU A 239 -7.63 18.82 -27.52
N ASP A 240 -8.09 18.19 -26.44
CA ASP A 240 -7.42 17.05 -25.85
C ASP A 240 -8.42 15.96 -25.47
N ILE A 241 -7.92 14.72 -25.45
CA ILE A 241 -8.61 13.60 -24.86
C ILE A 241 -7.81 13.17 -23.63
N THR A 242 -8.46 13.31 -22.47
CA THR A 242 -7.90 12.85 -21.20
C THR A 242 -8.46 11.47 -20.87
N PHE A 243 -7.58 10.48 -20.82
CA PHE A 243 -7.90 9.12 -20.40
C PHE A 243 -7.69 8.98 -18.90
N TYR A 244 -8.68 8.46 -18.19
CA TYR A 244 -8.61 8.14 -16.77
C TYR A 244 -8.53 6.63 -16.58
N ILE A 245 -7.54 6.19 -15.82
CA ILE A 245 -7.25 4.81 -15.51
C ILE A 245 -7.32 4.66 -14.00
N ILE A 246 -8.32 3.92 -13.53
CA ILE A 246 -8.58 3.69 -12.12
C ILE A 246 -8.00 2.34 -11.74
N LEU A 247 -6.99 2.36 -10.85
CA LEU A 247 -6.26 1.20 -10.37
C LEU A 247 -6.57 0.94 -8.91
N ARG A 248 -6.65 -0.33 -8.52
CA ARG A 248 -6.76 -0.77 -7.13
C ARG A 248 -5.60 -1.68 -6.79
N ARG A 249 -4.95 -1.45 -5.65
CA ARG A 249 -3.82 -2.28 -5.21
C ARG A 249 -4.30 -3.64 -4.71
N LYS A 250 -3.55 -4.70 -5.01
CA LYS A 250 -3.71 -6.03 -4.41
C LYS A 250 -2.98 -6.07 -3.06
N PRO A 251 -3.69 -6.18 -1.91
CA PRO A 251 -3.07 -5.96 -0.60
C PRO A 251 -2.33 -7.17 -0.02
N LEU A 252 -2.40 -8.35 -0.65
CA LEU A 252 -1.97 -9.61 -0.04
C LEU A 252 -0.49 -9.62 0.40
N PHE A 253 0.42 -9.14 -0.46
CA PHE A 253 1.84 -9.05 -0.15
C PHE A 253 2.11 -8.18 1.08
N PHE A 254 1.48 -6.99 1.13
CA PHE A 254 1.61 -6.07 2.25
C PHE A 254 0.88 -6.58 3.51
N GLY A 255 -0.21 -7.32 3.35
CA GLY A 255 -0.91 -7.97 4.46
C GLY A 255 0.00 -8.97 5.20
N VAL A 256 0.63 -9.88 4.46
CA VAL A 256 1.48 -10.91 5.06
C VAL A 256 2.81 -10.33 5.55
N ASN A 257 3.46 -9.46 4.77
CA ASN A 257 4.82 -9.01 5.08
C ASN A 257 4.88 -7.74 5.94
N LEU A 258 3.80 -6.95 5.99
CA LEU A 258 3.75 -5.76 6.85
C LEU A 258 2.75 -5.90 8.00
N ILE A 259 1.51 -6.29 7.72
CA ILE A 259 0.44 -6.29 8.75
C ILE A 259 0.66 -7.41 9.77
N CYS A 260 0.98 -8.65 9.34
CA CYS A 260 1.20 -9.77 10.26
C CYS A 260 2.34 -9.54 11.27
N PRO A 261 3.53 -9.00 10.90
CA PRO A 261 4.56 -8.62 11.85
C PRO A 261 4.10 -7.54 12.84
N CYS A 262 3.34 -6.53 12.40
CA CYS A 262 2.82 -5.49 13.31
C CYS A 262 1.86 -6.05 14.36
N ILE A 263 0.97 -6.96 13.95
CA ILE A 263 0.05 -7.65 14.86
C ILE A 263 0.83 -8.50 15.85
N SER A 264 1.86 -9.22 15.39
CA SER A 264 2.74 -10.04 16.24
C SER A 264 3.45 -9.18 17.29
N ILE A 265 4.03 -8.04 16.89
CA ILE A 265 4.67 -7.09 17.83
C ILE A 265 3.65 -6.56 18.82
N SER A 266 2.45 -6.20 18.37
CA SER A 266 1.36 -5.71 19.24
C SER A 266 0.97 -6.76 20.29
N ILE A 267 0.93 -8.05 19.94
CA ILE A 267 0.66 -9.14 20.89
C ILE A 267 1.81 -9.28 21.91
N LEU A 268 3.07 -9.15 21.48
CA LEU A 268 4.22 -9.20 22.39
C LEU A 268 4.16 -8.11 23.47
N THR A 269 3.62 -6.92 23.15
CA THR A 269 3.43 -5.85 24.15
C THR A 269 2.50 -6.26 25.30
N ILE A 270 1.43 -7.00 24.99
CA ILE A 270 0.49 -7.50 25.99
C ILE A 270 1.15 -8.60 26.83
N LEU A 271 1.96 -9.44 26.17
CA LEU A 271 2.69 -10.53 26.82
C LEU A 271 3.71 -10.02 27.87
N VAL A 272 4.29 -8.83 27.68
CA VAL A 272 5.20 -8.19 28.66
C VAL A 272 4.53 -7.99 30.02
N PHE A 273 3.25 -7.57 30.05
CA PHE A 273 2.47 -7.41 31.30
C PHE A 273 1.91 -8.72 31.84
N TYR A 274 1.98 -9.81 31.06
CA TYR A 274 1.63 -11.13 31.55
C TYR A 274 2.79 -11.77 32.33
N LEU A 275 4.04 -11.43 31.97
CA LEU A 275 5.25 -11.98 32.56
C LEU A 275 5.46 -11.45 34.01
N PRO A 276 5.71 -12.35 34.98
CA PRO A 276 5.90 -11.95 36.37
C PRO A 276 7.17 -11.11 36.54
N ALA A 277 7.09 -10.09 37.40
CA ALA A 277 8.20 -9.19 37.71
C ALA A 277 9.36 -9.86 38.49
N ASP A 278 9.15 -11.07 39.01
CA ASP A 278 10.23 -11.90 39.57
C ASP A 278 11.22 -12.37 38.50
N SER A 279 10.78 -12.44 37.23
CA SER A 279 11.68 -12.71 36.12
C SER A 279 12.43 -11.44 35.75
N ARG A 280 13.77 -11.52 35.67
CA ARG A 280 14.60 -10.39 35.19
C ARG A 280 14.49 -10.18 33.67
N GLU A 281 13.81 -11.08 32.97
CA GLU A 281 13.61 -11.03 31.51
C GLU A 281 12.53 -10.04 31.07
N LYS A 282 11.69 -9.55 31.98
CA LYS A 282 10.61 -8.61 31.66
C LYS A 282 11.09 -7.31 31.01
N ILE A 283 12.16 -6.71 31.53
CA ILE A 283 12.74 -5.49 30.94
C ILE A 283 13.38 -5.82 29.59
N SER A 284 14.11 -6.93 29.51
CA SER A 284 14.79 -7.37 28.29
C SER A 284 13.81 -7.53 27.13
N LEU A 285 12.68 -8.22 27.37
CA LEU A 285 11.60 -8.37 26.39
C LEU A 285 11.00 -7.01 25.98
N SER A 286 10.77 -6.12 26.95
CA SER A 286 10.20 -4.78 26.69
C SER A 286 11.12 -3.92 25.82
N ILE A 287 12.43 -3.91 26.07
CA ILE A 287 13.42 -3.16 25.29
C ILE A 287 13.58 -3.77 23.89
N SER A 288 13.68 -5.10 23.81
CA SER A 288 13.85 -5.80 22.53
C SER A 288 12.65 -5.57 21.60
N THR A 289 11.43 -5.52 22.16
CA THR A 289 10.21 -5.22 21.41
C THR A 289 10.19 -3.77 20.89
N LEU A 290 10.67 -2.81 21.67
CA LEU A 290 10.80 -1.42 21.23
C LEU A 290 11.79 -1.28 20.07
N ILE A 291 12.95 -1.93 20.15
CA ILE A 291 13.96 -1.91 19.07
C ILE A 291 13.43 -2.60 17.80
N ALA A 292 12.75 -3.75 17.94
CA ALA A 292 12.16 -4.44 16.80
C ALA A 292 11.13 -3.56 16.07
N LEU A 293 10.29 -2.82 16.82
CA LEU A 293 9.32 -1.90 16.25
C LEU A 293 9.98 -0.72 15.53
N THR A 294 11.03 -0.11 16.11
CA THR A 294 11.69 1.03 15.46
C THR A 294 12.37 0.64 14.16
N VAL A 295 13.03 -0.53 14.11
CA VAL A 295 13.60 -1.08 12.86
C VAL A 295 12.49 -1.35 11.83
N PHE A 296 11.38 -1.95 12.26
CA PHE A 296 10.26 -2.20 11.36
C PHE A 296 9.61 -0.90 10.84
N PHE A 297 9.50 0.13 11.69
CA PHE A 297 9.02 1.45 11.30
C PHE A 297 9.93 2.10 10.24
N LEU A 298 11.26 2.02 10.40
CA LEU A 298 12.20 2.52 9.40
C LEU A 298 12.04 1.81 8.06
N LEU A 299 11.85 0.48 8.07
CA LEU A 299 11.58 -0.28 6.85
C LEU A 299 10.29 0.18 6.17
N VAL A 300 9.21 0.42 6.95
CA VAL A 300 7.94 0.91 6.39
C VAL A 300 8.06 2.35 5.86
N PHE A 301 8.88 3.18 6.51
CA PHE A 301 9.16 4.52 6.04
C PHE A 301 9.89 4.51 4.69
N GLU A 302 10.87 3.62 4.50
CA GLU A 302 11.62 3.51 3.24
C GLU A 302 10.75 3.04 2.06
N ILE A 303 9.77 2.17 2.28
CA ILE A 303 8.88 1.72 1.20
C ILE A 303 7.79 2.76 0.87
N SER A 304 7.36 3.55 1.85
CA SER A 304 6.34 4.58 1.63
C SER A 304 6.92 5.78 0.90
N PRO A 305 6.17 6.41 -0.03
CA PRO A 305 6.67 7.62 -0.68
C PRO A 305 6.73 8.78 0.34
N PRO A 306 7.79 9.60 0.30
CA PRO A 306 7.94 10.74 1.19
C PRO A 306 6.98 11.86 0.75
N THR A 307 5.72 11.78 1.18
CA THR A 307 4.71 12.82 0.93
C THR A 307 4.32 13.49 2.25
N SER A 308 4.26 14.82 2.24
CA SER A 308 3.81 15.63 3.39
C SER A 308 2.31 15.98 3.33
N LEU A 309 1.63 15.58 2.26
CA LEU A 309 0.20 15.88 2.05
C LEU A 309 -0.68 15.07 3.00
N VAL A 310 -0.42 13.77 3.09
CA VAL A 310 -1.18 12.82 3.90
C VAL A 310 -0.26 11.77 4.51
N VAL A 311 -0.53 11.37 5.75
CA VAL A 311 0.19 10.27 6.40
C VAL A 311 -0.56 8.96 6.10
N PRO A 312 0.12 7.91 5.57
CA PRO A 312 -0.51 6.62 5.29
C PRO A 312 -1.13 5.97 6.55
N LEU A 313 -2.23 5.22 6.35
CA LEU A 313 -2.93 4.51 7.41
C LEU A 313 -2.00 3.57 8.21
N ILE A 314 -1.14 2.82 7.52
CA ILE A 314 -0.17 1.92 8.17
C ILE A 314 0.85 2.68 9.04
N VAL A 315 1.27 3.87 8.60
CA VAL A 315 2.22 4.72 9.34
C VAL A 315 1.54 5.32 10.57
N LYS A 316 0.29 5.79 10.45
CA LYS A 316 -0.51 6.25 11.60
C LYS A 316 -0.62 5.14 12.66
N PHE A 317 -0.83 3.89 12.24
CA PHE A 317 -0.87 2.74 13.15
C PHE A 317 0.48 2.47 13.82
N LEU A 318 1.57 2.42 13.05
CA LEU A 318 2.90 2.18 13.60
C LEU A 318 3.33 3.27 14.58
N LEU A 319 2.98 4.54 14.31
CA LEU A 319 3.20 5.63 15.25
C LEU A 319 2.38 5.45 16.52
N PHE A 320 1.11 5.05 16.41
CA PHE A 320 0.27 4.75 17.56
C PHE A 320 0.84 3.59 18.41
N THR A 321 1.25 2.48 17.78
CA THR A 321 1.86 1.35 18.50
C THR A 321 3.20 1.71 19.11
N MET A 322 3.99 2.57 18.46
CA MET A 322 5.25 3.08 18.99
C MET A 322 5.03 3.89 20.26
N VAL A 323 4.08 4.81 20.24
CA VAL A 323 3.70 5.58 21.44
C VAL A 323 3.21 4.66 22.56
N LEU A 324 2.36 3.68 22.25
CA LEU A 324 1.91 2.69 23.23
C LEU A 324 3.06 1.87 23.82
N ILE A 325 4.02 1.42 23.01
CA ILE A 325 5.18 0.65 23.48
C ILE A 325 6.08 1.51 24.37
N ILE A 326 6.28 2.79 24.05
CA ILE A 326 7.04 3.72 24.90
C ILE A 326 6.34 3.91 26.25
N PHE A 327 5.03 4.11 26.27
CA PHE A 327 4.30 4.20 27.54
C PHE A 327 4.34 2.86 28.31
N SER A 328 4.27 1.74 27.59
CA SER A 328 4.39 0.41 28.18
C SER A 328 5.77 0.17 28.80
N THR A 329 6.86 0.54 28.14
CA THR A 329 8.22 0.38 28.67
C THR A 329 8.44 1.24 29.91
N ILE A 330 7.93 2.48 29.93
CA ILE A 330 7.97 3.34 31.13
C ILE A 330 7.16 2.70 32.26
N ALA A 331 5.95 2.20 31.96
CA ALA A 331 5.10 1.57 32.94
C ALA A 331 5.72 0.29 33.53
N THR A 332 6.41 -0.52 32.72
CA THR A 332 7.10 -1.74 33.23
C THR A 332 8.27 -1.39 34.15
N VAL A 333 9.02 -0.33 33.86
CA VAL A 333 10.06 0.19 34.77
C VAL A 333 9.44 0.65 36.10
N ILE A 334 8.31 1.34 36.07
CA ILE A 334 7.58 1.76 37.28
C ILE A 334 7.08 0.54 38.07
N VAL A 335 6.46 -0.43 37.41
CA VAL A 335 5.99 -1.68 38.06
C VAL A 335 7.15 -2.41 38.72
N LEU A 336 8.30 -2.49 38.04
CA LEU A 336 9.48 -3.12 38.63
C LEU A 336 10.04 -2.32 39.81
N ASN A 337 10.07 -0.99 39.72
CA ASN A 337 10.45 -0.14 40.86
C ASN A 337 9.57 -0.39 42.07
N ILE A 338 8.25 -0.51 41.87
CA ILE A 338 7.30 -0.82 42.95
C ILE A 338 7.52 -2.23 43.49
N HIS A 339 7.78 -3.22 42.61
CA HIS A 339 8.02 -4.61 42.98
C HIS A 339 9.27 -4.78 43.85
N THR A 340 10.33 -4.01 43.60
CA THR A 340 11.60 -4.09 44.33
C THR A 340 11.63 -3.27 45.62
N ARG A 341 10.56 -2.53 45.95
CA ARG A 341 10.48 -1.75 47.20
C ARG A 341 10.59 -2.62 48.44
N THR A 342 11.44 -2.19 49.36
CA THR A 342 11.67 -2.80 50.67
C THR A 342 11.05 -1.94 51.78
N PRO A 343 10.67 -2.55 52.92
CA PRO A 343 10.11 -1.83 54.06
C PRO A 343 11.06 -0.77 54.66
N ASP A 344 12.37 -0.88 54.41
CA ASP A 344 13.39 0.04 54.92
C ASP A 344 13.45 1.36 54.14
N THR A 345 13.04 1.34 52.86
CA THR A 345 13.07 2.52 51.99
C THR A 345 11.72 3.22 51.90
N HIS A 346 10.62 2.47 51.84
CA HIS A 346 9.27 3.01 51.59
C HIS A 346 8.21 2.39 52.49
N LYS A 347 7.38 3.25 53.09
CA LYS A 347 6.17 2.85 53.85
C LYS A 347 4.95 2.85 52.93
N ILE A 348 4.08 1.85 53.04
CA ILE A 348 2.83 1.78 52.28
C ILE A 348 1.84 2.80 52.83
N SER A 349 1.39 3.72 51.99
CA SER A 349 0.34 4.67 52.37
C SER A 349 -1.00 3.94 52.58
N PRO A 350 -1.82 4.32 53.57
CA PRO A 350 -3.14 3.73 53.81
C PRO A 350 -4.05 3.75 52.58
N TRP A 351 -3.93 4.80 51.76
CA TRP A 351 -4.71 4.95 50.53
C TRP A 351 -4.31 3.93 49.46
N THR A 352 -3.00 3.69 49.30
CA THR A 352 -2.46 2.65 48.41
C THR A 352 -3.00 1.27 48.79
N ARG A 353 -3.11 1.00 50.10
CA ARG A 353 -3.66 -0.26 50.61
C ARG A 353 -5.14 -0.42 50.23
N HIS A 354 -5.94 0.61 50.46
CA HIS A 354 -7.37 0.57 50.14
C HIS A 354 -7.60 0.36 48.63
N ILE A 355 -6.93 1.13 47.77
CA ILE A 355 -7.14 1.05 46.32
C ILE A 355 -6.61 -0.27 45.75
N PHE A 356 -5.32 -0.56 45.93
CA PHE A 356 -4.67 -1.66 45.23
C PHE A 356 -4.88 -3.04 45.88
N ILE A 357 -5.23 -3.10 47.18
CA ILE A 357 -5.42 -4.38 47.89
C ILE A 357 -6.91 -4.69 48.09
N GLU A 358 -7.78 -3.69 48.29
CA GLU A 358 -9.19 -3.94 48.62
C GLU A 358 -10.17 -3.69 47.49
N VAL A 359 -9.96 -2.65 46.67
CA VAL A 359 -10.89 -2.24 45.61
C VAL A 359 -10.53 -2.89 44.26
N LEU A 360 -9.33 -2.66 43.76
CA LEU A 360 -8.91 -3.10 42.41
C LEU A 360 -8.96 -4.62 42.20
N PRO A 361 -8.54 -5.47 43.15
CA PRO A 361 -8.63 -6.92 42.98
C PRO A 361 -10.05 -7.45 42.84
N LYS A 362 -11.05 -6.77 43.44
CA LYS A 362 -12.48 -7.11 43.27
C LYS A 362 -12.96 -6.77 41.86
N VAL A 363 -12.53 -5.63 41.33
CA VAL A 363 -12.83 -5.20 39.95
C VAL A 363 -12.18 -6.14 38.93
N LEU A 364 -10.92 -6.51 39.14
CA LEU A 364 -10.12 -7.35 38.25
C LEU A 364 -10.32 -8.87 38.45
N ARG A 365 -11.19 -9.29 39.38
CA ARG A 365 -11.41 -10.70 39.78
C ARG A 365 -10.13 -11.48 40.12
N ILE A 366 -9.18 -10.81 40.76
CA ILE A 366 -7.91 -11.42 41.20
C ILE A 366 -8.12 -12.09 42.56
N LYS A 367 -7.47 -13.25 42.79
CA LYS A 367 -7.48 -13.92 44.10
C LYS A 367 -6.99 -12.94 45.19
N ARG A 368 -7.81 -12.78 46.25
CA ARG A 368 -7.55 -11.85 47.35
C ARG A 368 -6.19 -12.17 48.00
N TYR A 369 -5.42 -11.14 48.32
CA TYR A 369 -4.21 -11.27 49.12
C TYR A 369 -4.57 -11.94 50.46
N GLU A 370 -4.12 -13.17 50.64
CA GLU A 370 -4.35 -13.95 51.85
C GLU A 370 -3.17 -13.69 52.77
N HIS A 371 -3.42 -13.07 53.93
CA HIS A 371 -2.34 -12.80 54.88
C HIS A 371 -1.67 -14.12 55.29
N PRO A 372 -0.34 -14.26 55.10
CA PRO A 372 0.41 -15.35 55.69
C PRO A 372 0.28 -15.19 57.22
N GLY A 373 -0.57 -16.02 57.84
CA GLY A 373 -0.96 -15.93 59.25
C GLY A 373 -2.47 -16.06 59.51
N SER A 374 -3.34 -15.83 58.53
CA SER A 374 -4.81 -15.91 58.74
C SER A 374 -5.36 -17.35 58.79
N LYS A 375 -4.62 -18.34 58.30
CA LYS A 375 -5.05 -19.75 58.25
C LYS A 375 -4.70 -20.60 59.48
N GLN A 376 -3.93 -20.09 60.45
CA GLN A 376 -3.62 -20.87 61.66
C GLN A 376 -4.52 -20.60 62.88
N ILE A 377 -5.45 -19.63 62.82
CA ILE A 377 -6.33 -19.33 63.96
C ILE A 377 -7.76 -19.88 63.76
N GLY A 378 -8.12 -20.36 62.56
CA GLY A 378 -9.46 -20.86 62.23
C GLY A 378 -9.73 -22.35 62.53
N ARG A 379 -8.76 -23.12 63.03
CA ARG A 379 -8.95 -24.52 63.45
C ARG A 379 -8.36 -24.86 64.82
N LEU A 380 -8.16 -23.84 65.67
CA LEU A 380 -7.85 -24.06 67.08
C LEU A 380 -8.50 -22.99 67.96
N SER A 381 -9.83 -22.95 67.97
CA SER A 381 -10.56 -22.28 69.06
C SER A 381 -11.94 -22.92 69.25
N ARG A 382 -11.94 -24.03 69.99
CA ARG A 382 -13.01 -24.40 70.93
C ARG A 382 -12.41 -25.21 72.07
N SER A 383 -11.65 -24.53 72.92
CA SER A 383 -11.56 -24.74 74.37
C SER A 383 -10.37 -23.94 74.93
N PRO A 384 -10.49 -23.29 76.10
CA PRO A 384 -9.31 -22.80 76.81
C PRO A 384 -8.39 -23.99 77.12
N PRO A 385 -7.06 -23.83 77.18
CA PRO A 385 -6.23 -24.87 77.76
C PRO A 385 -6.53 -24.88 79.27
N SER A 386 -7.45 -25.73 79.68
CA SER A 386 -7.41 -26.27 81.03
C SER A 386 -6.05 -26.95 81.18
N LEU A 387 -5.19 -26.38 82.00
CA LEU A 387 -4.05 -27.06 82.59
C LEU A 387 -4.62 -28.25 83.38
N TYR A 388 -4.80 -29.39 82.72
CA TYR A 388 -4.92 -30.66 83.42
C TYR A 388 -3.50 -31.10 83.74
N VAL A 389 -3.10 -30.86 84.99
CA VAL A 389 -2.14 -31.73 85.67
C VAL A 389 -2.81 -33.10 85.73
N GLN A 390 -2.47 -33.97 84.77
CA GLN A 390 -2.93 -35.35 84.79
C GLN A 390 -1.81 -36.18 85.39
N ASN A 391 -1.98 -36.53 86.66
CA ASN A 391 -1.23 -37.59 87.31
C ASN A 391 -1.36 -38.86 86.47
N SER A 392 -0.24 -39.36 85.95
CA SER A 392 -0.03 -40.75 85.57
C SER A 392 1.48 -40.96 85.54
N ASP A 393 1.97 -41.65 86.56
CA ASP A 393 3.34 -42.10 86.71
C ASP A 393 3.81 -42.89 85.48
N CYS A 394 5.00 -42.58 84.96
CA CYS A 394 5.96 -43.61 84.59
C CYS A 394 7.37 -43.05 84.38
N VAL A 395 8.28 -43.57 85.20
CA VAL A 395 9.75 -43.64 85.09
C VAL A 395 10.53 -42.32 85.12
N LEU A 396 10.72 -41.80 86.33
CA LEU A 396 11.96 -41.11 86.68
C LEU A 396 12.52 -41.71 87.98
N THR A 397 12.94 -42.96 87.91
CA THR A 397 13.92 -43.51 88.85
C THR A 397 15.22 -43.72 88.10
N ASP A 398 16.25 -43.10 88.64
CA ASP A 398 17.66 -43.23 88.28
C ASP A 398 18.18 -42.32 87.16
N PHE A 399 18.27 -41.03 87.47
CA PHE A 399 19.42 -40.25 87.03
C PHE A 399 20.06 -39.58 88.25
N ASN A 400 21.07 -40.27 88.77
CA ASN A 400 21.99 -39.80 89.81
C ASN A 400 22.36 -38.32 89.65
N GLN A 401 21.99 -37.52 90.66
CA GLN A 401 22.88 -36.79 91.57
C GLN A 401 24.36 -36.61 91.14
N HIS A 402 24.68 -36.13 89.94
CA HIS A 402 26.02 -35.62 89.59
C HIS A 402 26.03 -34.84 88.25
N MET A 403 25.27 -33.74 88.16
CA MET A 403 25.59 -32.61 87.27
C MET A 403 24.68 -31.41 87.57
N MET A 404 24.84 -30.84 88.76
CA MET A 404 24.26 -29.53 89.10
C MET A 404 25.31 -28.71 89.85
N GLU A 405 26.49 -28.66 89.26
CA GLU A 405 27.50 -27.64 89.56
C GLU A 405 27.77 -26.90 88.26
N GLY A 406 27.41 -25.60 88.24
CA GLY A 406 27.95 -24.67 87.25
C GLY A 406 26.97 -24.09 86.23
N LEU A 407 25.68 -23.93 86.54
CA LEU A 407 24.86 -22.94 85.83
C LEU A 407 24.42 -21.85 86.80
N SER A 408 25.11 -20.70 86.74
CA SER A 408 24.69 -19.51 87.49
C SER A 408 23.32 -19.05 87.01
N ILE A 409 22.52 -18.46 87.90
CA ILE A 409 21.24 -17.83 87.55
C ILE A 409 21.43 -16.85 86.38
N ASP A 410 22.58 -16.16 86.33
CA ASP A 410 22.99 -15.28 85.25
C ASP A 410 23.11 -15.99 83.88
N GLN A 411 23.57 -17.25 83.84
CA GLN A 411 23.65 -18.03 82.59
C GLN A 411 22.27 -18.44 82.07
N ILE A 412 21.32 -18.73 82.98
CA ILE A 412 19.93 -19.03 82.62
C ILE A 412 19.24 -17.77 82.10
N GLU A 413 19.40 -16.64 82.79
CA GLU A 413 18.86 -15.34 82.35
C GLU A 413 19.44 -14.92 81.00
N ALA A 414 20.76 -15.08 80.79
CA ALA A 414 21.41 -14.82 79.51
C ALA A 414 20.92 -15.74 78.37
N SER A 415 20.53 -16.98 78.67
CA SER A 415 19.98 -17.91 77.67
C SER A 415 18.53 -17.55 77.30
N LEU A 416 17.72 -17.14 78.28
CA LEU A 416 16.35 -16.67 78.09
C LEU A 416 16.32 -15.37 77.28
N ASP A 417 17.25 -14.45 77.55
CA ASP A 417 17.37 -13.21 76.78
C ASP A 417 17.79 -13.47 75.33
N LYS A 418 18.66 -14.44 75.07
CA LYS A 418 18.99 -14.88 73.70
C LYS A 418 17.74 -15.40 72.98
N VAL A 419 16.95 -16.28 73.61
CA VAL A 419 15.71 -16.80 73.01
C VAL A 419 14.70 -15.68 72.78
N ARG A 420 14.54 -14.76 73.74
CA ARG A 420 13.67 -13.59 73.61
C ARG A 420 14.10 -12.71 72.44
N HIS A 421 15.39 -12.44 72.29
CA HIS A 421 15.94 -11.69 71.18
C HIS A 421 15.73 -12.39 69.84
N THR A 422 15.92 -13.71 69.77
CA THR A 422 15.66 -14.52 68.57
C THR A 422 14.18 -14.47 68.18
N VAL A 423 13.26 -14.62 69.13
CA VAL A 423 11.81 -14.51 68.88
C VAL A 423 11.42 -13.11 68.40
N LEU A 424 11.99 -12.06 69.01
CA LEU A 424 11.78 -10.67 68.57
C LEU A 424 12.32 -10.44 67.15
N HIS A 425 13.50 -10.97 66.84
CA HIS A 425 14.10 -10.89 65.50
C HIS A 425 13.23 -11.60 64.47
N PHE A 426 12.76 -12.83 64.74
CA PHE A 426 11.85 -13.55 63.86
C PHE A 426 10.53 -12.80 63.66
N ARG A 427 9.93 -12.22 64.71
CA ARG A 427 8.72 -11.39 64.59
C ARG A 427 8.94 -10.15 63.73
N GLN A 428 10.09 -9.48 63.87
CA GLN A 428 10.43 -8.33 63.02
C GLN A 428 10.66 -8.76 61.56
N GLN A 429 11.31 -9.89 61.34
CA GLN A 429 11.53 -10.46 60.01
C GLN A 429 10.21 -10.85 59.34
N GLU A 430 9.27 -11.43 60.08
CA GLU A 430 7.93 -11.75 59.59
C GLU A 430 7.15 -10.49 59.21
N LYS A 431 7.19 -9.43 60.05
CA LYS A 431 6.59 -8.12 59.72
C LYS A 431 7.20 -7.52 58.45
N ARG A 432 8.53 -7.58 58.30
CA ARG A 432 9.23 -7.09 57.09
C ARG A 432 8.83 -7.89 55.84
N ASN A 433 8.76 -9.22 55.94
CA ASN A 433 8.33 -10.09 54.85
C ASN A 433 6.87 -9.85 54.47
N LYS A 434 6.00 -9.57 55.45
CA LYS A 434 4.60 -9.20 55.22
C LYS A 434 4.51 -7.93 54.36
N ILE A 435 5.18 -6.85 54.76
CA ILE A 435 5.19 -5.59 54.00
C ILE A 435 5.78 -5.78 52.60
N ARG A 436 6.86 -6.57 52.46
CA ARG A 436 7.43 -6.90 51.15
C ARG A 436 6.42 -7.65 50.26
N SER A 437 5.69 -8.62 50.80
CA SER A 437 4.67 -9.34 50.04
C SER A 437 3.48 -8.44 49.65
N GLU A 438 3.13 -7.44 50.46
CA GLU A 438 2.12 -6.44 50.10
C GLU A 438 2.58 -5.57 48.93
N TRP A 439 3.82 -5.08 48.91
CA TRP A 439 4.38 -4.35 47.76
C TRP A 439 4.40 -5.19 46.48
N ARG A 440 4.78 -6.47 46.58
CA ARG A 440 4.74 -7.39 45.44
C ARG A 440 3.32 -7.61 44.93
N TYR A 441 2.34 -7.73 45.83
CA TYR A 441 0.94 -7.84 45.46
C TYR A 441 0.42 -6.57 44.79
N VAL A 442 0.76 -5.39 45.32
CA VAL A 442 0.42 -4.10 44.70
C VAL A 442 1.01 -4.01 43.29
N ALA A 443 2.29 -4.36 43.11
CA ALA A 443 2.93 -4.39 41.79
C ALA A 443 2.21 -5.35 40.83
N PHE A 444 1.86 -6.56 41.29
CA PHE A 444 1.10 -7.52 40.50
C PHE A 444 -0.29 -6.99 40.08
N VAL A 445 -1.00 -6.33 40.98
CA VAL A 445 -2.32 -5.75 40.69
C VAL A 445 -2.21 -4.60 39.68
N ILE A 446 -1.20 -3.73 39.81
CA ILE A 446 -0.91 -2.67 38.83
C ILE A 446 -0.61 -3.29 37.46
N ASP A 447 0.21 -4.33 37.43
CA ASP A 447 0.59 -5.03 36.20
C ASP A 447 -0.64 -5.59 35.46
N ARG A 448 -1.58 -6.19 36.19
CA ARG A 448 -2.84 -6.70 35.61
C ARG A 448 -3.78 -5.59 35.15
N LEU A 449 -3.83 -4.47 35.86
CA LEU A 449 -4.59 -3.30 35.40
C LEU A 449 -4.02 -2.77 34.08
N LEU A 450 -2.70 -2.60 34.02
CA LEU A 450 -2.01 -2.12 32.82
C LEU A 450 -2.20 -3.09 31.65
N LEU A 451 -2.17 -4.40 31.90
CA LEU A 451 -2.47 -5.42 30.89
C LEU A 451 -3.82 -5.17 30.22
N TRP A 452 -4.91 -5.01 31.00
CA TRP A 452 -6.24 -4.78 30.43
C TRP A 452 -6.36 -3.44 29.72
N MET A 453 -5.72 -2.39 30.25
CA MET A 453 -5.69 -1.06 29.61
C MET A 453 -4.98 -1.11 28.26
N PHE A 454 -3.77 -1.68 28.20
CA PHE A 454 -3.00 -1.78 26.96
C PHE A 454 -3.62 -2.78 25.98
N ALA A 455 -4.16 -3.90 26.44
CA ALA A 455 -4.90 -4.84 25.58
C ALA A 455 -6.15 -4.20 24.97
N GLY A 456 -6.90 -3.40 25.74
CA GLY A 456 -8.03 -2.63 25.23
C GLY A 456 -7.60 -1.61 24.18
N ALA A 457 -6.53 -0.86 24.45
CA ALA A 457 -6.01 0.14 23.53
C ALA A 457 -5.48 -0.47 22.22
N THR A 458 -4.78 -1.61 22.27
CA THR A 458 -4.28 -2.31 21.07
C THR A 458 -5.43 -2.90 20.26
N MET A 459 -6.42 -3.53 20.90
CA MET A 459 -7.60 -4.05 20.21
C MET A 459 -8.42 -2.94 19.55
N ALA A 460 -8.64 -1.82 20.25
CA ALA A 460 -9.32 -0.66 19.68
C ALA A 460 -8.56 -0.07 18.48
N GLY A 461 -7.23 0.00 18.58
CA GLY A 461 -6.36 0.43 17.47
C GLY A 461 -6.50 -0.47 16.24
N ILE A 462 -6.41 -1.79 16.42
CA ILE A 462 -6.54 -2.77 15.33
C ILE A 462 -7.91 -2.66 14.66
N VAL A 463 -9.00 -2.63 15.44
CA VAL A 463 -10.37 -2.54 14.90
C VAL A 463 -10.57 -1.22 14.14
N SER A 464 -10.07 -0.10 14.67
CA SER A 464 -10.19 1.21 14.03
C SER A 464 -9.56 1.24 12.63
N ILE A 465 -8.44 0.54 12.43
CA ILE A 465 -7.73 0.49 11.14
C ILE A 465 -8.51 -0.31 10.10
N PHE A 466 -8.98 -1.50 10.46
CA PHE A 466 -9.75 -2.33 9.54
C PHE A 466 -11.08 -1.67 9.16
N MET A 467 -11.70 -0.91 10.07
CA MET A 467 -12.92 -0.15 9.78
C MET A 467 -12.67 1.07 8.87
N GLN A 468 -11.47 1.67 8.94
CA GLN A 468 -11.09 2.80 8.10
C GLN A 468 -10.66 2.39 6.68
N ALA A 469 -10.47 1.09 6.39
CA ALA A 469 -10.02 0.63 5.08
C ALA A 469 -11.20 0.56 4.07
N PRO A 470 -11.31 1.51 3.12
CA PRO A 470 -12.48 1.61 2.24
C PRO A 470 -12.58 0.44 1.25
N THR A 471 -11.45 -0.05 0.75
CA THR A 471 -11.41 -1.09 -0.29
C THR A 471 -11.75 -2.50 0.20
N LEU A 472 -11.80 -2.73 1.52
CA LEU A 472 -12.30 -3.98 2.09
C LEU A 472 -13.82 -4.15 1.86
N HIS A 473 -14.54 -3.04 1.68
CA HIS A 473 -16.00 -3.03 1.55
C HIS A 473 -16.49 -2.87 0.11
N THR A 474 -15.64 -2.48 -0.83
CA THR A 474 -16.02 -2.27 -2.24
C THR A 474 -16.08 -3.59 -3.01
N LYS A 475 -17.25 -3.89 -3.61
CA LYS A 475 -17.49 -5.12 -4.40
C LYS A 475 -17.17 -4.99 -5.90
N GLU A 476 -16.56 -3.89 -6.33
CA GLU A 476 -16.24 -3.66 -7.74
C GLU A 476 -15.23 -4.72 -8.24
N ARG A 477 -15.59 -5.38 -9.34
CA ARG A 477 -14.75 -6.42 -9.96
C ARG A 477 -13.71 -5.77 -10.86
N ALA A 478 -12.53 -6.36 -10.92
CA ALA A 478 -11.48 -5.93 -11.82
C ALA A 478 -11.89 -6.19 -13.29
N LEU A 479 -11.60 -5.24 -14.16
CA LEU A 479 -11.71 -5.36 -15.61
C LEU A 479 -10.56 -6.23 -16.14
N THR A 480 -10.92 -7.11 -17.05
CA THR A 480 -10.04 -8.04 -17.76
C THR A 480 -10.42 -8.05 -19.24
N ALA A 481 -9.55 -8.59 -20.09
CA ALA A 481 -9.83 -8.73 -21.53
C ALA A 481 -11.16 -9.47 -21.84
N LEU A 482 -11.61 -10.36 -20.95
CA LEU A 482 -12.85 -11.12 -21.11
C LEU A 482 -14.10 -10.40 -20.57
N THR A 483 -13.93 -9.39 -19.72
CA THR A 483 -15.04 -8.72 -19.02
C THR A 483 -15.29 -7.30 -19.54
N ALA A 484 -14.36 -6.75 -20.31
CA ALA A 484 -14.50 -5.42 -20.89
C ALA A 484 -15.40 -5.44 -22.15
N PRO A 485 -16.40 -4.53 -22.24
CA PRO A 485 -17.15 -4.35 -23.48
C PRO A 485 -16.26 -3.82 -24.61
N SER A 486 -16.57 -4.16 -25.87
CA SER A 486 -15.83 -3.65 -27.03
C SER A 486 -16.08 -2.16 -27.24
N VAL A 487 -15.04 -1.43 -27.66
CA VAL A 487 -15.07 0.05 -27.84
C VAL A 487 -16.14 0.50 -28.84
N ASP A 488 -16.47 -0.34 -29.81
CA ASP A 488 -17.49 -0.08 -30.84
C ASP A 488 -18.93 -0.26 -30.34
N ALA A 489 -19.15 -0.96 -29.22
CA ALA A 489 -20.47 -1.22 -28.65
C ALA A 489 -20.90 -0.20 -27.58
N ILE A 490 -20.06 0.81 -27.33
CA ILE A 490 -20.22 1.72 -26.19
C ILE A 490 -20.85 3.04 -26.63
N ASN A 491 -22.01 3.37 -26.03
CA ASN A 491 -22.66 4.66 -26.18
C ASN A 491 -21.93 5.75 -25.39
N VAL A 492 -21.77 6.93 -25.99
CA VAL A 492 -21.29 8.13 -25.30
C VAL A 492 -22.21 8.43 -24.11
N THR A 493 -21.71 8.29 -22.89
CA THR A 493 -22.55 8.27 -21.69
C THR A 493 -23.00 9.67 -21.25
N ARG A 494 -22.17 10.71 -21.47
CA ARG A 494 -22.55 12.10 -21.22
C ARG A 494 -21.99 13.04 -22.29
N LEU A 495 -22.87 13.80 -22.92
CA LEU A 495 -22.55 14.93 -23.80
C LEU A 495 -22.90 16.24 -23.09
N SER A 496 -21.93 17.14 -22.97
CA SER A 496 -22.11 18.49 -22.45
C SER A 496 -21.58 19.47 -23.49
N CYS A 497 -22.49 20.06 -24.26
CA CYS A 497 -22.16 21.05 -25.27
C CYS A 497 -22.30 22.46 -24.69
N GLU A 498 -21.25 23.28 -24.80
CA GLU A 498 -21.36 24.70 -24.51
C GLU A 498 -21.86 25.40 -25.78
N THR A 499 -23.11 25.88 -25.77
CA THR A 499 -23.76 26.51 -26.94
C THR A 499 -23.30 27.93 -27.23
N LYS A 500 -22.11 28.35 -26.76
CA LYS A 500 -21.56 29.69 -27.05
C LYS A 500 -20.05 29.60 -27.27
N LEU A 501 -19.65 29.74 -28.53
CA LEU A 501 -18.38 30.38 -28.87
C LEU A 501 -18.49 31.82 -28.33
N VAL A 502 -17.62 32.19 -27.38
CA VAL A 502 -17.38 33.61 -27.06
C VAL A 502 -16.39 34.15 -28.08
#